data_AF-A0A927TIT1-F1
#
_entry.id   AF-A0A927TIT1-F1
#
_cell.length_a   1.000
_cell.length_b   1.000
_cell.length_c   1.000
_cell.angle_alpha   90.00
_cell.angle_beta   90.00
_cell.angle_gamma   90.00
#
_symmetry.space_group_name_H-M   'P 1'
#
loop_
_entity.id
_entity.type
_entity.pdbx_description
1 polymer ?
#
loop_
_entity_poly.entity_id
_entity_poly.type
_entity_poly.pdbx_seq_one_letter_code
_entity_poly.pdbx_strand_id
1 'polypeptide(L)'
;MPEVDADITAGKIELYTDDKLKEQSVYKMFQINVKENRLLYGTGDLGEVYAMSLAQTIGAYSLVTDDIKQGGPYMSLLQLEYDIKPFNFADILILRYLLGITNASQTIKDFNTVNNVSNLNWSFKSQLIKFVKRFLKDPYCESEKQWFLDWTSKNNIDVTTRLKALKDHL
;
A
#
# COMPACT_ATOMS: atom_id res chain seq x y z
N MET A 1 -5.47 -17.64 19.05
CA MET A 1 -6.07 -16.28 19.05
C MET A 1 -7.57 -16.48 18.94
N PRO A 2 -8.31 -16.50 20.06
CA PRO A 2 -9.73 -16.88 20.05
C PRO A 2 -10.60 -16.03 19.12
N GLU A 3 -10.22 -14.77 18.91
CA GLU A 3 -10.92 -13.83 18.04
C GLU A 3 -10.74 -14.14 16.55
N VAL A 4 -9.56 -14.59 16.13
CA VAL A 4 -9.32 -14.97 14.73
C VAL A 4 -10.09 -16.23 14.36
N ASP A 5 -10.09 -17.24 15.23
CA ASP A 5 -10.85 -18.47 15.00
C ASP A 5 -12.36 -18.19 14.94
N ALA A 6 -12.85 -17.26 15.77
CA ALA A 6 -14.23 -16.78 15.71
C ALA A 6 -14.54 -16.02 14.41
N ASP A 7 -13.64 -15.16 13.93
CA ASP A 7 -13.83 -14.42 12.69
C ASP A 7 -13.72 -15.30 11.43
N ILE A 8 -12.89 -16.35 11.47
CA ILE A 8 -12.86 -17.40 10.43
C ILE A 8 -14.20 -18.15 10.41
N THR A 9 -14.67 -18.60 11.59
CA THR A 9 -15.94 -19.32 11.71
C THR A 9 -17.14 -18.47 11.29
N ALA A 10 -17.08 -17.16 11.56
CA ALA A 10 -18.09 -16.18 11.15
C ALA A 10 -17.99 -15.79 9.66
N GLY A 11 -17.02 -16.32 8.91
CA GLY A 11 -16.83 -16.03 7.49
C GLY A 11 -16.31 -14.61 7.20
N LYS A 12 -15.81 -13.89 8.21
CA LYS A 12 -15.17 -12.58 8.03
C LYS A 12 -13.73 -12.71 7.51
N ILE A 13 -13.08 -13.83 7.82
CA ILE A 13 -11.74 -14.17 7.34
C ILE A 13 -11.84 -15.45 6.53
N GLU A 14 -11.43 -15.36 5.27
CA GLU A 14 -11.31 -16.53 4.40
C GLU A 14 -9.91 -17.14 4.54
N LEU A 15 -9.84 -18.39 5.00
CA LEU A 15 -8.58 -19.11 5.09
C LEU A 15 -8.22 -19.72 3.73
N TYR A 16 -6.98 -19.51 3.31
CA TYR A 16 -6.37 -20.17 2.15
C TYR A 16 -5.37 -21.22 2.63
N THR A 17 -5.78 -22.48 2.57
CA THR A 17 -4.94 -23.64 2.88
C THR A 17 -4.30 -24.21 1.62
N ASP A 18 -3.26 -25.03 1.77
CA ASP A 18 -2.65 -25.76 0.65
C ASP A 18 -3.70 -26.56 -0.13
N ASP A 19 -4.62 -27.23 0.56
CA ASP A 19 -5.66 -28.04 -0.10
C ASP A 19 -6.62 -27.18 -0.92
N LYS A 20 -7.01 -26.01 -0.39
CA LYS A 20 -7.83 -25.05 -1.15
C LYS A 20 -7.11 -24.53 -2.38
N LEU A 21 -5.82 -24.24 -2.27
CA LEU A 21 -5.01 -23.83 -3.42
C LEU A 21 -4.86 -24.96 -4.47
N LYS A 22 -4.83 -26.23 -4.03
CA LYS A 22 -4.81 -27.39 -4.93
C LYS A 22 -6.16 -27.57 -5.61
N GLU A 23 -7.26 -27.42 -4.90
CA GLU A 23 -8.62 -27.44 -5.47
C GLU A 23 -8.80 -26.36 -6.55
N GLN A 24 -8.24 -25.17 -6.31
CA GLN A 24 -8.20 -24.07 -7.27
C GLN A 24 -7.15 -24.27 -8.39
N SER A 25 -6.37 -25.36 -8.36
CA SER A 25 -5.29 -25.66 -9.31
C SER A 25 -4.17 -24.61 -9.38
N VAL A 26 -3.99 -23.81 -8.32
CA VAL A 26 -2.99 -22.73 -8.25
C VAL A 26 -1.87 -22.99 -7.25
N TYR A 27 -1.91 -24.09 -6.49
CA TYR A 27 -0.92 -24.40 -5.46
C TYR A 27 0.53 -24.40 -5.97
N LYS A 28 0.78 -24.95 -7.16
CA LYS A 28 2.13 -24.94 -7.75
C LYS A 28 2.61 -23.53 -8.08
N MET A 29 1.72 -22.65 -8.52
CA MET A 29 2.03 -21.24 -8.78
C MET A 29 2.37 -20.52 -7.46
N PHE A 30 1.61 -20.77 -6.40
CA PHE A 30 1.92 -20.25 -5.07
C PHE A 30 3.32 -20.63 -4.60
N GLN A 31 3.70 -21.91 -4.74
CA GLN A 31 5.04 -22.36 -4.34
C GLN A 31 6.16 -21.67 -5.13
N ILE A 32 5.94 -21.40 -6.43
CA ILE A 32 6.89 -20.64 -7.27
C ILE A 32 7.00 -19.21 -6.76
N ASN A 33 5.86 -18.53 -6.56
CA ASN A 33 5.83 -17.16 -6.04
C ASN A 33 6.51 -17.05 -4.67
N VAL A 34 6.29 -18.01 -3.76
CA VAL A 34 6.97 -18.04 -2.45
C VAL A 34 8.49 -18.15 -2.62
N LYS A 35 8.96 -19.01 -3.53
CA LYS A 35 10.39 -19.18 -3.78
C LYS A 35 11.02 -17.90 -4.34
N GLU A 36 10.34 -17.22 -5.25
CA GLU A 36 10.83 -15.96 -5.85
C GLU A 36 10.82 -14.82 -4.82
N ASN A 37 9.73 -14.63 -4.09
CA ASN A 37 9.64 -13.60 -3.06
C ASN A 37 10.66 -13.80 -1.93
N ARG A 38 11.02 -15.04 -1.58
CA ARG A 38 12.10 -15.33 -0.60
C ARG A 38 13.47 -14.81 -1.02
N LEU A 39 13.71 -14.57 -2.31
CA LEU A 39 14.97 -13.97 -2.78
C LEU A 39 15.02 -12.46 -2.51
N LEU A 40 13.86 -11.83 -2.33
CA LEU A 40 13.71 -10.38 -2.21
C LEU A 40 13.63 -9.91 -0.75
N TYR A 41 13.22 -10.79 0.17
CA TYR A 41 12.97 -10.45 1.58
C TYR A 41 13.90 -11.20 2.53
N GLY A 42 14.15 -10.61 3.70
CA GLY A 42 14.97 -11.23 4.73
C GLY A 42 14.35 -12.51 5.29
N THR A 43 15.17 -13.37 5.89
CA THR A 43 14.70 -14.65 6.49
C THR A 43 13.70 -14.48 7.63
N GLY A 44 13.58 -13.26 8.20
CA GLY A 44 12.60 -12.89 9.23
C GLY A 44 11.21 -12.47 8.71
N ASP A 45 11.02 -12.29 7.40
CA ASP A 45 9.83 -11.66 6.81
C ASP A 45 8.93 -12.67 6.07
N LEU A 46 8.81 -13.88 6.66
CA LEU A 46 8.08 -14.97 6.02
C LEU A 46 6.58 -14.69 5.91
N GLY A 47 5.98 -13.99 6.87
CA GLY A 47 4.55 -13.67 6.84
C GLY A 47 4.19 -12.88 5.59
N GLU A 48 5.01 -11.88 5.26
CA GLU A 48 4.80 -11.00 4.12
C GLU A 48 5.14 -11.68 2.80
N VAL A 49 6.19 -12.53 2.76
CA VAL A 49 6.45 -13.43 1.64
C VAL A 49 5.21 -14.23 1.29
N TYR A 50 4.56 -14.85 2.30
CA TYR A 50 3.35 -15.63 2.08
C TYR A 50 2.17 -14.78 1.65
N ALA A 51 1.95 -13.62 2.28
CA ALA A 51 0.85 -12.71 1.93
C ALA A 51 0.97 -12.20 0.49
N MET A 52 2.17 -11.77 0.06
CA MET A 52 2.41 -11.33 -1.30
C MET A 52 2.29 -12.46 -2.33
N SER A 53 2.86 -13.62 -2.02
CA SER A 53 2.78 -14.78 -2.91
C SER A 53 1.34 -15.25 -3.08
N LEU A 54 0.55 -15.23 -2.01
CA LEU A 54 -0.87 -15.56 -2.06
C LEU A 54 -1.62 -14.54 -2.92
N ALA A 55 -1.43 -13.24 -2.67
CA ALA A 55 -2.05 -12.16 -3.45
C ALA A 55 -1.76 -12.29 -4.96
N GLN A 56 -0.49 -12.55 -5.33
CA GLN A 56 -0.09 -12.80 -6.71
C GLN A 56 -0.77 -14.04 -7.30
N THR A 57 -0.86 -15.12 -6.52
CA THR A 57 -1.43 -16.41 -6.96
C THR A 57 -2.91 -16.30 -7.26
N ILE A 58 -3.66 -15.60 -6.41
CA ILE A 58 -5.12 -15.48 -6.52
C ILE A 58 -5.54 -14.27 -7.38
N GLY A 59 -4.58 -13.51 -7.91
CA GLY A 59 -4.86 -12.31 -8.71
C GLY A 59 -5.47 -11.16 -7.91
N ALA A 60 -5.12 -11.02 -6.63
CA ALA A 60 -5.61 -9.93 -5.80
C ALA A 60 -5.09 -8.57 -6.33
N TYR A 61 -6.00 -7.60 -6.42
CA TYR A 61 -5.67 -6.25 -6.91
C TYR A 61 -4.83 -5.43 -5.93
N SER A 62 -4.93 -5.71 -4.64
CA SER A 62 -4.23 -4.97 -3.58
C SER A 62 -4.00 -5.85 -2.36
N LEU A 63 -2.84 -5.68 -1.73
CA LEU A 63 -2.54 -6.22 -0.41
C LEU A 63 -2.45 -5.06 0.59
N VAL A 64 -3.21 -5.13 1.68
CA VAL A 64 -3.17 -4.15 2.77
C VAL A 64 -2.51 -4.82 3.97
N THR A 65 -1.47 -4.20 4.50
CA THR A 65 -0.70 -4.68 5.65
C THR A 65 -0.35 -3.51 6.57
N ASP A 66 -0.22 -3.76 7.86
CA ASP A 66 0.30 -2.82 8.85
C ASP A 66 1.84 -2.91 8.98
N ASP A 67 2.49 -3.85 8.28
CA ASP A 67 3.94 -3.98 8.30
C ASP A 67 4.64 -2.85 7.51
N ILE A 68 5.17 -1.89 8.26
CA ILE A 68 5.91 -0.72 7.77
C ILE A 68 7.38 -0.70 8.24
N LYS A 69 7.91 -1.84 8.71
CA LYS A 69 9.25 -1.90 9.34
C LYS A 69 10.37 -1.53 8.37
N GLN A 70 11.44 -0.94 8.90
CA GLN A 70 12.66 -0.68 8.11
C GLN A 70 13.28 -2.01 7.65
N GLY A 71 13.69 -2.08 6.38
CA GLY A 71 14.16 -3.31 5.76
C GLY A 71 13.04 -4.30 5.41
N GLY A 72 11.79 -3.99 5.75
CA GLY A 72 10.64 -4.80 5.39
C GLY A 72 10.20 -4.61 3.94
N PRO A 73 9.23 -5.41 3.49
CA PRO A 73 8.81 -5.50 2.09
C PRO A 73 8.39 -4.18 1.47
N TYR A 74 7.73 -3.31 2.22
CA TYR A 74 7.36 -1.97 1.77
C TYR A 74 8.58 -1.19 1.25
N MET A 75 9.70 -1.21 1.97
CA MET A 75 10.91 -0.48 1.58
C MET A 75 11.63 -1.14 0.40
N SER A 76 11.66 -2.47 0.35
CA SER A 76 12.23 -3.21 -0.78
C SER A 76 11.45 -2.95 -2.08
N LEU A 77 10.11 -2.91 -1.99
CA LEU A 77 9.24 -2.67 -3.13
C LEU A 77 9.36 -1.26 -3.70
N LEU A 78 9.69 -0.26 -2.88
CA LEU A 78 9.94 1.11 -3.37
C LEU A 78 11.16 1.19 -4.30
N GLN A 79 12.09 0.23 -4.22
CA GLN A 79 13.36 0.27 -4.97
C GLN A 79 13.34 -0.62 -6.23
N LEU A 80 12.28 -1.39 -6.45
CA LEU A 80 12.19 -2.36 -7.54
C LEU A 80 11.18 -1.86 -8.59
N GLU A 81 11.48 -2.08 -9.88
CA GLU A 81 10.54 -1.76 -10.96
C GLU A 81 9.47 -2.86 -11.07
N TYR A 82 8.36 -2.66 -10.37
CA TYR A 82 7.16 -3.50 -10.48
C TYR A 82 5.94 -2.69 -10.93
N ASP A 83 4.97 -3.38 -11.53
CA ASP A 83 3.64 -2.82 -11.78
C ASP A 83 2.87 -2.53 -10.48
N ILE A 84 3.27 -3.17 -9.38
CA ILE A 84 2.70 -2.99 -8.04
C ILE A 84 3.34 -1.77 -7.38
N LYS A 85 2.51 -0.78 -6.99
CA LYS A 85 2.96 0.42 -6.29
C LYS A 85 2.61 0.37 -4.81
N PRO A 86 3.59 0.37 -3.90
CA PRO A 86 3.30 0.36 -2.48
C PRO A 86 2.82 1.75 -2.02
N PHE A 87 1.64 1.84 -1.42
CA PHE A 87 1.14 3.09 -0.84
C PHE A 87 0.96 2.92 0.66
N ASN A 88 1.42 3.90 1.43
CA ASN A 88 0.93 4.01 2.80
C ASN A 88 -0.44 4.72 2.80
N PHE A 89 -1.17 4.66 3.92
CA PHE A 89 -2.51 5.26 3.99
C PHE A 89 -2.51 6.78 3.74
N ALA A 90 -1.44 7.49 4.11
CA ALA A 90 -1.35 8.93 3.87
C ALA A 90 -1.27 9.26 2.37
N ASP A 91 -0.52 8.46 1.60
CA ASP A 91 -0.47 8.59 0.14
C ASP A 91 -1.87 8.43 -0.47
N ILE A 92 -2.63 7.41 -0.03
CA ILE A 92 -4.01 7.17 -0.49
C ILE A 92 -4.91 8.36 -0.18
N LEU A 93 -4.84 8.90 1.03
CA LEU A 93 -5.64 10.06 1.44
C LEU A 93 -5.30 11.32 0.63
N ILE A 94 -4.03 11.52 0.28
CA ILE A 94 -3.59 12.63 -0.58
C ILE A 94 -4.08 12.42 -2.02
N LEU A 95 -3.96 11.21 -2.58
CA LEU A 95 -4.50 10.88 -3.92
C LEU A 95 -6.01 11.11 -3.99
N ARG A 96 -6.75 10.69 -2.95
CA ARG A 96 -8.20 10.91 -2.82
C ARG A 96 -8.57 12.40 -2.79
N TYR A 97 -7.77 13.22 -2.11
CA TYR A 97 -7.90 14.67 -2.15
C TYR A 97 -7.60 15.26 -3.54
N LEU A 98 -6.54 14.79 -4.19
CA LEU A 98 -6.16 15.23 -5.54
C LEU A 98 -7.26 14.95 -6.57
N LEU A 99 -7.93 13.80 -6.47
CA LEU A 99 -9.11 13.46 -7.28
C LEU A 99 -10.33 14.34 -6.97
N GLY A 100 -10.34 15.09 -5.87
CA GLY A 100 -11.50 15.87 -5.43
C GLY A 100 -12.61 15.03 -4.82
N ILE A 101 -12.34 13.78 -4.44
CA ILE A 101 -13.29 12.94 -3.71
C ILE A 101 -13.50 13.49 -2.29
N THR A 102 -12.45 14.08 -1.70
CA THR A 102 -12.53 14.75 -0.40
C THR A 102 -11.89 16.14 -0.42
N ASN A 103 -12.31 17.01 0.50
CA ASN A 103 -11.70 18.32 0.72
C ASN A 103 -10.56 18.24 1.76
N ALA A 104 -9.82 19.34 1.94
CA ALA A 104 -8.66 19.40 2.82
C ALA A 104 -9.01 19.06 4.28
N SER A 105 -10.10 19.63 4.81
CA SER A 105 -10.54 19.37 6.19
C SER A 105 -10.86 17.89 6.44
N GLN A 106 -11.59 17.25 5.51
CA GLN A 106 -11.92 15.83 5.62
C GLN A 106 -10.66 14.95 5.50
N THR A 107 -9.76 15.28 4.58
CA THR A 107 -8.49 14.54 4.42
C THR A 107 -7.62 14.59 5.67
N ILE A 108 -7.51 15.75 6.32
CA ILE A 108 -6.75 15.91 7.57
C ILE A 108 -7.45 15.16 8.71
N LYS A 109 -8.78 15.23 8.80
CA LYS A 109 -9.57 14.49 9.80
C LYS A 109 -9.39 12.98 9.67
N ASP A 110 -9.48 12.45 8.45
CA ASP A 110 -9.31 11.02 8.19
C ASP A 110 -7.88 10.57 8.49
N PHE A 111 -6.89 11.38 8.11
CA PHE A 111 -5.50 11.12 8.45
C PHE A 111 -5.31 11.02 9.97
N ASN A 112 -5.80 12.00 10.73
CA ASN A 112 -5.68 12.01 12.18
C ASN A 112 -6.39 10.82 12.82
N THR A 113 -7.54 10.41 12.27
CA THR A 113 -8.29 9.24 12.75
C THR A 113 -7.45 7.97 12.61
N VAL A 114 -6.92 7.69 11.42
CA VAL A 114 -6.06 6.52 11.18
C VAL A 114 -4.77 6.60 12.01
N ASN A 115 -4.11 7.75 12.00
CA ASN A 115 -2.85 7.97 12.73
C ASN A 115 -3.00 7.71 14.24
N ASN A 116 -4.12 8.14 14.84
CA ASN A 116 -4.39 7.96 16.27
C ASN A 116 -4.78 6.52 16.59
N VAL A 117 -5.67 5.90 15.80
CA VAL A 117 -6.09 4.50 16.02
C VAL A 117 -4.91 3.54 15.85
N SER A 118 -4.00 3.83 14.91
CA SER A 118 -2.82 3.02 14.63
C SER A 118 -1.58 3.40 15.46
N ASN A 119 -1.66 4.40 16.35
CA ASN A 119 -0.53 4.87 17.18
C ASN A 119 0.76 5.21 16.42
N LEU A 120 0.64 5.75 15.20
CA LEU A 120 1.78 5.97 14.30
C LEU A 120 2.58 7.23 14.62
N ASN A 121 2.02 8.16 15.39
CA ASN A 121 2.64 9.45 15.77
C ASN A 121 3.16 10.28 14.58
N TRP A 122 2.55 10.14 13.40
CA TRP A 122 2.92 10.91 12.21
C TRP A 122 2.22 12.26 12.20
N SER A 123 2.87 13.28 11.62
CA SER A 123 2.22 14.54 11.27
C SER A 123 1.84 14.56 9.79
N PHE A 124 0.66 15.06 9.46
CA PHE A 124 0.23 15.13 8.06
C PHE A 124 1.18 15.98 7.21
N LYS A 125 1.71 17.08 7.77
CA LYS A 125 2.73 17.91 7.13
C LYS A 125 3.97 17.11 6.73
N SER A 126 4.45 16.22 7.60
CA SER A 126 5.61 15.38 7.27
C SER A 126 5.31 14.39 6.14
N GLN A 127 4.11 13.82 6.12
CA GLN A 127 3.70 12.86 5.10
C GLN A 127 3.43 13.54 3.75
N LEU A 128 2.87 14.75 3.75
CA LEU A 128 2.73 15.57 2.54
C LEU A 128 4.09 15.91 1.92
N ILE A 129 5.10 16.24 2.74
CA ILE A 129 6.46 16.48 2.25
C ILE A 129 7.05 15.21 1.63
N LYS A 130 6.87 14.04 2.26
CA LYS A 130 7.32 12.75 1.71
C LYS A 130 6.62 12.40 0.40
N PHE A 131 5.32 12.63 0.30
CA PHE A 131 4.54 12.43 -0.92
C PHE A 131 5.06 13.29 -2.08
N VAL A 132 5.25 14.59 -1.83
CA VAL A 132 5.81 15.53 -2.82
C VAL A 132 7.22 15.10 -3.22
N LYS A 133 8.03 14.67 -2.26
CA LYS A 133 9.38 14.17 -2.55
C LYS A 133 9.31 12.97 -3.52
N ARG A 134 8.54 11.95 -3.15
CA ARG A 134 8.39 10.69 -3.89
C ARG A 134 7.86 10.86 -5.31
N PHE A 135 6.86 11.70 -5.54
CA PHE A 135 6.22 11.75 -6.87
C PHE A 135 6.65 12.91 -7.75
N LEU A 136 7.26 13.97 -7.18
CA LEU A 136 7.52 15.20 -7.92
C LEU A 136 8.99 15.66 -7.92
N LYS A 137 9.75 15.41 -6.85
CA LYS A 137 11.10 16.00 -6.69
C LYS A 137 12.25 15.02 -6.82
N ASP A 138 12.16 13.90 -6.12
CA ASP A 138 13.24 12.94 -5.92
C ASP A 138 12.60 11.55 -5.81
N PRO A 139 12.06 11.01 -6.92
CA PRO A 139 11.36 9.74 -6.93
C PRO A 139 12.31 8.57 -6.70
N TYR A 140 11.80 7.49 -6.12
CA TYR A 140 12.60 6.28 -5.93
C TYR A 140 12.96 5.63 -7.27
N CYS A 141 12.06 5.70 -8.25
CA CYS A 141 12.31 5.31 -9.64
C CYS A 141 11.53 6.22 -10.62
N GLU A 142 12.04 6.39 -11.83
CA GLU A 142 11.40 7.26 -12.83
C GLU A 142 10.03 6.75 -13.28
N SER A 143 9.78 5.44 -13.22
CA SER A 143 8.48 4.85 -13.54
C SER A 143 7.36 5.29 -12.59
N GLU A 144 7.66 5.56 -11.32
CA GLU A 144 6.69 6.13 -10.37
C GLU A 144 6.30 7.56 -10.73
N LYS A 145 7.28 8.37 -11.11
CA LYS A 145 7.04 9.75 -11.55
C LYS A 145 6.21 9.76 -12.83
N GLN A 146 6.56 8.93 -13.81
CA GLN A 146 5.80 8.83 -15.06
C GLN A 146 4.37 8.38 -14.80
N TRP A 147 4.16 7.35 -13.99
CA TRP A 147 2.82 6.91 -13.60
C TRP A 147 2.02 8.03 -12.94
N PHE A 148 2.62 8.81 -12.04
CA PHE A 148 1.92 9.89 -11.37
C PHE A 148 1.54 10.99 -12.37
N LEU A 149 2.44 11.37 -13.28
CA LEU A 149 2.15 12.33 -14.34
C LEU A 149 1.03 11.84 -15.26
N ASP A 150 1.06 10.59 -15.69
CA ASP A 150 0.02 10.00 -16.54
C ASP A 150 -1.33 9.95 -15.81
N TRP A 151 -1.32 9.56 -14.53
CA TRP A 151 -2.53 9.52 -13.71
C TRP A 151 -3.12 10.92 -13.48
N THR A 152 -2.29 11.93 -13.23
CA THR A 152 -2.76 13.31 -13.04
C THR A 152 -3.32 13.90 -14.34
N SER A 153 -2.66 13.65 -15.47
CA SER A 153 -3.13 14.04 -16.81
C SER A 153 -4.45 13.38 -17.15
N LYS A 154 -4.55 12.05 -16.98
CA LYS A 154 -5.78 11.27 -17.22
C LYS A 154 -6.99 11.77 -16.43
N ASN A 155 -6.75 12.30 -15.23
CA ASN A 155 -7.81 12.79 -14.34
C ASN A 155 -7.95 14.33 -14.35
N ASN A 156 -7.26 15.05 -15.25
CA ASN A 156 -7.27 16.52 -15.34
C ASN A 156 -6.99 17.23 -14.00
N ILE A 157 -5.99 16.75 -13.26
CA ILE A 157 -5.67 17.24 -11.92
C ILE A 157 -4.61 18.35 -12.01
N ASP A 158 -4.93 19.56 -11.56
CA ASP A 158 -3.93 20.58 -11.24
C ASP A 158 -3.29 20.28 -9.88
N VAL A 159 -2.23 19.47 -9.92
CA VAL A 159 -1.50 19.01 -8.73
C VAL A 159 -0.90 20.18 -7.96
N THR A 160 -0.30 21.15 -8.66
CA THR A 160 0.41 22.26 -8.01
C THR A 160 -0.56 23.11 -7.21
N THR A 161 -1.69 23.49 -7.80
CA THR A 161 -2.71 24.30 -7.13
C THR A 161 -3.32 23.55 -5.96
N ARG A 162 -3.68 22.26 -6.15
CA ARG A 162 -4.30 21.46 -5.08
C ARG A 162 -3.36 21.19 -3.92
N LEU A 163 -2.11 20.80 -4.17
CA LEU A 163 -1.15 20.57 -3.09
C LEU A 163 -0.80 21.86 -2.34
N LYS A 164 -0.77 23.01 -3.02
CA LYS A 164 -0.63 24.32 -2.37
C LYS A 164 -1.82 24.59 -1.44
N ALA A 165 -3.04 24.46 -1.95
CA ALA A 165 -4.25 24.66 -1.15
C ALA A 165 -4.31 23.72 0.07
N LEU A 166 -3.93 22.44 -0.11
CA LEU A 166 -3.86 21.48 0.99
C LEU A 166 -2.82 21.90 2.03
N LYS A 167 -1.63 22.35 1.60
CA LYS A 167 -0.56 22.80 2.50
C LYS A 167 -0.96 24.03 3.29
N ASP A 168 -1.69 24.96 2.69
CA ASP A 168 -2.15 26.20 3.35
C ASP A 168 -3.22 25.93 4.43
N HIS A 169 -3.80 24.72 4.47
CA HIS A 169 -4.74 24.27 5.51
C HIS A 169 -4.06 23.54 6.70
N LEU A 170 -2.73 23.43 6.72
CA LEU A 170 -1.95 22.72 7.75
C LEU A 170 -1.24 23.65 8.72
#